data_AF-A0A359ID80-F1
#
_entry.id   AF-A0A359ID80-F1
#
_cell.length_a   1.000
_cell.length_b   1.000
_cell.length_c   1.000
_cell.angle_alpha   90.00
_cell.angle_beta   90.00
_cell.angle_gamma   90.00
#
_symmetry.space_group_name_H-M   'P 1'
#
loop_
_entity.id
_entity.type
_entity.pdbx_description
1 polymer ?
#
loop_
_entity_poly.entity_id
_entity_poly.type
_entity_poly.pdbx_seq_one_letter_code
_entity_poly.pdbx_strand_id
1 'polypeptide(L)'
;MTKCRQEVEHVAREFQRYLANTLDIQAELDLHSFRDYSVSLDMESINIRVTLWYSPKRKTSKITFIQSQDPAKEEKIRMAWYGFHHGDHLENGDVHAFVDGSYIDGKVGYGLVILRKGVVLEEMKGVVDSPDYRQHHQVGGELVAAVKFFQWCLKNKISRCTIHYDYEGIQKWGTGAWKANKELTQKYGEYVQKLPLDITWDKVKSHSGNLWNERADRLAKEAIKGE
;
A
#
# COMPACT_ATOMS: atom_id res chain seq x y z
N MET A 1 -15.85 27.96 20.34
CA MET A 1 -14.67 27.25 19.79
C MET A 1 -14.11 28.05 18.62
N THR A 2 -12.80 28.14 18.46
CA THR A 2 -12.17 28.82 17.31
C THR A 2 -12.43 28.02 16.02
N LYS A 3 -12.45 28.67 14.85
CA LYS A 3 -12.60 27.99 13.55
C LYS A 3 -11.52 26.91 13.35
N CYS A 4 -10.29 27.17 13.80
CA CYS A 4 -9.19 26.22 13.75
C CYS A 4 -9.47 24.97 14.59
N ARG A 5 -10.03 25.12 15.79
CA ARG A 5 -10.43 23.99 16.65
C ARG A 5 -11.53 23.13 16.03
N GLN A 6 -12.48 23.74 15.32
CA GLN A 6 -13.52 23.00 14.60
C GLN A 6 -12.94 22.14 13.46
N GLU A 7 -11.95 22.67 12.72
CA GLU A 7 -11.28 21.90 11.66
C GLU A 7 -10.45 20.73 12.24
N VAL A 8 -9.73 20.96 13.34
CA VAL A 8 -9.02 19.88 14.06
C VAL A 8 -9.98 18.79 14.52
N GLU A 9 -11.08 19.17 15.16
CA GLU A 9 -12.08 18.22 15.66
C GLU A 9 -12.73 17.45 14.52
N HIS A 10 -13.06 18.11 13.41
CA HIS A 10 -13.62 17.47 12.23
C HIS A 10 -12.67 16.38 11.69
N VAL A 11 -11.41 16.72 11.43
CA VAL A 11 -10.42 15.75 10.92
C VAL A 11 -10.21 14.60 11.91
N ALA A 12 -10.14 14.89 13.21
CA ALA A 12 -9.99 13.86 14.24
C ALA A 12 -11.18 12.89 14.29
N ARG A 13 -12.41 13.39 14.17
CA ARG A 13 -13.62 12.55 14.15
C ARG A 13 -13.78 11.74 12.86
N GLU A 14 -13.33 12.28 11.73
CA GLU A 14 -13.27 11.53 10.46
C GLU A 14 -12.23 10.40 10.57
N PHE A 15 -11.03 10.69 11.09
CA PHE A 15 -10.00 9.67 11.27
C PHE A 15 -10.41 8.60 12.30
N GLN A 16 -11.08 8.99 13.39
CA GLN A 16 -11.68 8.05 14.36
C GLN A 16 -12.65 7.08 13.67
N ARG A 17 -13.57 7.59 12.83
CA ARG A 17 -14.50 6.77 12.05
C ARG A 17 -13.77 5.87 11.06
N TYR A 18 -12.73 6.37 10.42
CA TYR A 18 -11.89 5.59 9.52
C TYR A 18 -11.25 4.40 10.26
N LEU A 19 -10.63 4.62 11.42
CA LEU A 19 -10.01 3.57 12.22
C LEU A 19 -11.02 2.49 12.65
N ALA A 20 -12.20 2.91 13.12
CA ALA A 20 -13.26 1.99 13.51
C ALA A 20 -13.74 1.13 12.33
N ASN A 21 -14.00 1.76 11.17
CA ASN A 21 -14.57 1.06 10.01
C ASN A 21 -13.57 0.18 9.26
N THR A 22 -12.28 0.52 9.30
CA THR A 22 -11.26 -0.13 8.45
C THR A 22 -10.37 -1.10 9.19
N LEU A 23 -10.12 -0.85 10.48
CA LEU A 23 -9.20 -1.66 11.29
C LEU A 23 -9.84 -2.22 12.56
N ASP A 24 -11.12 -1.95 12.81
CA ASP A 24 -11.83 -2.30 14.05
C ASP A 24 -11.11 -1.75 15.31
N ILE A 25 -10.51 -0.56 15.17
CA ILE A 25 -9.82 0.14 16.26
C ILE A 25 -10.69 1.31 16.71
N GLN A 26 -11.15 1.26 17.96
CA GLN A 26 -11.79 2.40 18.60
C GLN A 26 -10.71 3.39 19.05
N ALA A 27 -10.87 4.65 18.64
CA ALA A 27 -10.03 5.75 19.07
C ALA A 27 -10.89 6.76 19.83
N GLU A 28 -10.44 7.21 21.00
CA GLU A 28 -11.12 8.21 21.81
C GLU A 28 -10.37 9.53 21.75
N LEU A 29 -11.11 10.65 21.56
CA LEU A 29 -10.49 11.97 21.60
C LEU A 29 -10.33 12.40 23.06
N ASP A 30 -9.10 12.74 23.45
CA ASP A 30 -8.86 13.38 24.73
C ASP A 30 -9.35 14.84 24.69
N LEU A 31 -10.53 15.07 25.27
CA LEU A 31 -11.18 16.39 25.31
C LEU A 31 -10.37 17.45 26.06
N HIS A 32 -9.45 17.04 26.94
CA HIS A 32 -8.56 17.94 27.68
C HIS A 32 -7.29 18.30 26.89
N SER A 33 -6.96 17.53 25.85
CA SER A 33 -5.79 17.76 25.01
C SER A 33 -5.98 18.80 23.90
N PHE A 34 -7.20 19.30 23.69
CA PHE A 34 -7.51 20.23 22.61
C PHE A 34 -6.68 21.51 22.70
N ARG A 35 -6.01 21.83 21.59
CA ARG A 35 -5.36 23.10 21.31
C ARG A 35 -5.92 23.68 20.01
N ASP A 36 -5.50 24.90 19.64
CA ASP A 36 -5.98 25.55 18.43
C ASP A 36 -5.73 24.75 17.13
N TYR A 37 -4.69 23.91 17.12
CA TYR A 37 -4.23 23.18 15.94
C TYR A 37 -4.00 21.68 16.19
N SER A 38 -4.37 21.15 17.36
CA SER A 38 -4.14 19.74 17.67
C SER A 38 -5.09 19.15 18.70
N VAL A 39 -5.24 17.84 18.65
CA VAL A 39 -5.94 17.01 19.64
C VAL A 39 -5.27 15.64 19.72
N SER A 40 -5.23 15.04 20.90
CA SER A 40 -4.76 13.67 21.09
C SER A 40 -5.90 12.67 20.92
N LEU A 41 -5.56 11.52 20.35
CA LEU A 41 -6.42 10.35 20.24
C LEU A 41 -5.77 9.18 20.96
N ASP A 42 -6.53 8.51 21.81
CA ASP A 42 -6.14 7.32 22.56
C ASP A 42 -6.77 6.08 21.92
N MET A 43 -5.95 5.08 21.60
CA MET A 43 -6.36 3.78 21.03
C MET A 43 -6.00 2.69 22.03
N GLU A 44 -6.82 2.53 23.07
CA GLU A 44 -6.52 1.67 24.23
C GLU A 44 -6.29 0.22 23.84
N SER A 45 -7.08 -0.32 22.91
CA SER A 45 -7.03 -1.72 22.48
C SER A 45 -5.67 -2.14 21.93
N ILE A 46 -4.87 -1.18 21.46
CA ILE A 46 -3.53 -1.40 20.92
C ILE A 46 -2.43 -0.66 21.70
N ASN A 47 -2.78 0.02 22.80
CA ASN A 47 -1.88 0.80 23.65
C ASN A 47 -1.10 1.88 22.85
N ILE A 48 -1.80 2.62 21.98
CA ILE A 48 -1.22 3.73 21.21
C ILE A 48 -1.92 5.04 21.55
N ARG A 49 -1.12 6.10 21.69
CA ARG A 49 -1.61 7.49 21.73
C ARG A 49 -0.93 8.31 20.65
N VAL A 50 -1.72 9.03 19.88
CA VAL A 50 -1.24 9.97 18.86
C VAL A 50 -1.73 11.38 19.11
N THR A 51 -0.95 12.38 18.72
CA THR A 51 -1.42 13.75 18.58
C THR A 51 -1.64 14.05 17.10
N LEU A 52 -2.88 14.38 16.74
CA LEU A 52 -3.25 14.88 15.43
C LEU A 52 -3.01 16.39 15.39
N TRP A 53 -2.29 16.83 14.37
CA TRP A 53 -2.02 18.23 14.07
C TRP A 53 -2.70 18.62 12.77
N TYR A 54 -3.29 19.80 12.72
CA TYR A 54 -3.89 20.34 11.51
C TYR A 54 -3.34 21.75 11.21
N SER A 55 -3.01 22.00 9.95
CA SER A 55 -2.49 23.27 9.47
C SER A 55 -3.53 23.97 8.58
N PRO A 56 -4.27 24.97 9.09
CA PRO A 56 -5.27 25.68 8.29
C PRO A 56 -4.68 26.38 7.06
N LYS A 57 -3.43 26.87 7.19
CA LYS A 57 -2.70 27.52 6.08
C LYS A 57 -2.45 26.55 4.92
N ARG A 58 -2.07 25.31 5.22
CA ARG A 58 -1.74 24.29 4.21
C ARG A 58 -2.93 23.40 3.85
N LYS A 59 -4.00 23.43 4.65
CA LYS A 59 -5.12 22.49 4.60
C LYS A 59 -4.66 21.03 4.65
N THR A 60 -3.69 20.76 5.52
CA THR A 60 -3.14 19.42 5.71
C THR A 60 -3.13 19.04 7.17
N SER A 61 -3.13 17.74 7.44
CA SER A 61 -2.97 17.17 8.77
C SER A 61 -1.80 16.19 8.83
N LYS A 62 -1.32 15.94 10.04
CA LYS A 62 -0.36 14.86 10.35
C LYS A 62 -0.62 14.30 11.74
N ILE A 63 -0.17 13.08 11.99
CA ILE A 63 -0.13 12.49 13.34
C ILE A 63 1.29 12.40 13.88
N THR A 64 1.42 12.38 15.20
CA THR A 64 2.68 12.14 15.92
C THR A 64 2.42 11.17 17.04
N PHE A 65 3.21 10.09 17.13
CA PHE A 65 3.08 9.09 18.18
C PHE A 65 3.63 9.67 19.49
N ILE A 66 2.81 9.62 20.54
CA ILE A 66 3.15 10.06 21.89
C ILE A 66 3.42 8.84 22.77
N GLN A 67 2.65 7.78 22.58
CA GLN A 67 2.82 6.51 23.26
C GLN A 67 2.67 5.38 22.25
N SER A 68 3.69 4.53 22.24
CA SER A 68 3.73 3.27 21.50
C SER A 68 4.90 2.45 22.05
N GLN A 69 4.73 1.13 22.10
CA GLN A 69 5.77 0.19 22.50
C GLN A 69 6.05 -0.86 21.42
N ASP A 70 5.36 -0.76 20.27
CA ASP A 70 5.35 -1.79 19.24
C ASP A 70 5.44 -1.15 17.85
N PRO A 71 6.61 -1.24 17.19
CA PRO A 71 6.83 -0.69 15.85
C PRO A 71 5.83 -1.21 14.80
N ALA A 72 5.36 -2.45 14.92
CA ALA A 72 4.40 -3.02 13.97
C ALA A 72 3.02 -2.36 14.13
N LYS A 73 2.62 -2.03 15.36
CA LYS A 73 1.39 -1.28 15.60
C LYS A 73 1.51 0.18 15.16
N GLU A 74 2.66 0.81 15.33
CA GLU A 74 2.88 2.15 14.76
C GLU A 74 2.72 2.14 13.25
N GLU A 75 3.36 1.17 12.58
CA GLU A 75 3.29 1.06 11.14
C GLU A 75 1.85 0.87 10.67
N LYS A 76 1.06 0.03 11.36
CA LYS A 76 -0.37 -0.14 11.09
C LYS A 76 -1.13 1.19 11.16
N ILE A 77 -0.87 2.03 12.17
CA ILE A 77 -1.52 3.34 12.31
C ILE A 77 -1.00 4.36 11.28
N ARG A 78 0.28 4.32 10.91
CA ARG A 78 0.83 5.16 9.83
C ARG A 78 0.19 4.82 8.49
N MET A 79 0.02 3.54 8.19
CA MET A 79 -0.67 3.05 7.01
C MET A 79 -2.14 3.48 7.01
N ALA A 80 -2.83 3.39 8.14
CA ALA A 80 -4.20 3.89 8.29
C ALA A 80 -4.30 5.39 8.01
N TRP A 81 -3.38 6.18 8.57
CA TRP A 81 -3.32 7.63 8.36
C TRP A 81 -3.07 8.00 6.90
N TYR A 82 -2.18 7.27 6.23
CA TYR A 82 -1.91 7.48 4.82
C TYR A 82 -3.12 7.10 3.95
N GLY A 83 -3.74 5.96 4.22
CA GLY A 83 -4.98 5.51 3.56
C GLY A 83 -6.13 6.49 3.75
N PHE A 84 -6.29 7.07 4.95
CA PHE A 84 -7.28 8.11 5.24
C PHE A 84 -7.14 9.35 4.33
N HIS A 85 -5.91 9.72 3.95
CA HIS A 85 -5.67 10.88 3.09
C HIS A 85 -5.67 10.57 1.59
N HIS A 86 -5.22 9.38 1.19
CA HIS A 86 -4.96 9.05 -0.22
C HIS A 86 -5.92 8.01 -0.77
N GLY A 87 -6.72 7.37 0.08
CA GLY A 87 -7.63 6.30 -0.28
C GLY A 87 -8.77 6.74 -1.20
N ASP A 88 -9.23 7.98 -1.10
CA ASP A 88 -10.30 8.53 -1.93
C ASP A 88 -9.83 8.93 -3.34
N HIS A 89 -8.52 9.10 -3.56
CA HIS A 89 -7.94 9.35 -4.89
C HIS A 89 -7.88 8.09 -5.77
N LEU A 90 -8.15 6.93 -5.17
CA LEU A 90 -8.25 5.64 -5.84
C LEU A 90 -9.72 5.44 -6.26
N GLU A 91 -10.12 6.10 -7.35
CA GLU A 91 -11.52 6.17 -7.78
C GLU A 91 -12.15 4.78 -8.06
N ASN A 92 -13.49 4.71 -7.98
CA ASN A 92 -14.35 3.63 -8.46
C ASN A 92 -14.37 2.28 -7.74
N GLY A 93 -13.82 2.17 -6.53
CA GLY A 93 -13.89 0.92 -5.78
C GLY A 93 -13.16 -0.23 -6.49
N ASP A 94 -12.29 0.11 -7.42
CA ASP A 94 -11.38 -0.81 -8.06
C ASP A 94 -10.27 -1.16 -7.06
N VAL A 95 -9.67 -2.34 -7.25
CA VAL A 95 -8.60 -2.82 -6.38
C VAL A 95 -7.28 -2.33 -6.93
N HIS A 96 -6.45 -1.76 -6.06
CA HIS A 96 -5.11 -1.31 -6.39
C HIS A 96 -4.07 -2.27 -5.82
N ALA A 97 -3.04 -2.59 -6.58
CA ALA A 97 -1.88 -3.32 -6.09
C ALA A 97 -0.61 -2.51 -6.28
N PHE A 98 0.22 -2.47 -5.24
CA PHE A 98 1.60 -2.03 -5.32
C PHE A 98 2.48 -3.27 -5.35
N VAL A 99 3.30 -3.40 -6.38
CA VAL A 99 4.18 -4.55 -6.59
C VAL A 99 5.63 -4.10 -6.59
N ASP A 100 6.50 -4.92 -6.01
CA ASP A 100 7.94 -4.72 -6.09
C ASP A 100 8.69 -6.05 -6.00
N GLY A 101 9.93 -6.05 -6.50
CA GLY A 101 10.85 -7.17 -6.42
C GLY A 101 12.19 -6.76 -5.80
N SER A 102 12.80 -7.67 -5.06
CA SER A 102 14.12 -7.45 -4.48
C SER A 102 15.07 -8.56 -4.86
N TYR A 103 16.36 -8.22 -4.98
CA TYR A 103 17.42 -9.19 -5.23
C TYR A 103 18.60 -8.92 -4.29
N ILE A 104 18.89 -9.89 -3.42
CA ILE A 104 19.98 -9.83 -2.45
C ILE A 104 20.66 -11.20 -2.44
N ASP A 105 21.98 -11.23 -2.61
CA ASP A 105 22.82 -12.42 -2.50
C ASP A 105 22.31 -13.65 -3.27
N GLY A 106 21.87 -13.47 -4.53
CA GLY A 106 21.40 -14.58 -5.37
C GLY A 106 19.95 -15.01 -5.14
N LYS A 107 19.25 -14.40 -4.17
CA LYS A 107 17.83 -14.65 -3.89
C LYS A 107 16.97 -13.53 -4.46
N VAL A 108 15.86 -13.90 -5.06
CA VAL A 108 14.83 -12.96 -5.53
C VAL A 108 13.63 -13.07 -4.61
N GLY A 109 13.14 -11.94 -4.10
CA GLY A 109 11.91 -11.83 -3.34
C GLY A 109 10.89 -10.98 -4.08
N TYR A 110 9.61 -11.19 -3.78
CA TYR A 110 8.51 -10.35 -4.27
C TYR A 110 7.70 -9.82 -3.09
N GLY A 111 7.15 -8.62 -3.27
CA GLY A 111 6.24 -7.97 -2.33
C GLY A 111 5.03 -7.41 -3.07
N LEU A 112 3.86 -7.55 -2.46
CA LEU A 112 2.57 -7.15 -3.02
C LEU A 112 1.68 -6.61 -1.90
N VAL A 113 1.17 -5.39 -2.08
CA VAL A 113 0.18 -4.77 -1.19
C VAL A 113 -1.10 -4.51 -1.99
N ILE A 114 -2.20 -5.16 -1.63
CA ILE A 114 -3.51 -5.02 -2.26
C ILE A 114 -4.39 -4.11 -1.40
N LEU A 115 -4.95 -3.08 -2.02
CA LEU A 115 -5.71 -2.04 -1.36
C LEU A 115 -7.07 -1.82 -2.04
N ARG A 116 -8.05 -1.36 -1.27
CA ARG A 116 -9.30 -0.81 -1.80
C ARG A 116 -9.67 0.42 -1.00
N LYS A 117 -9.84 1.56 -1.68
CA LYS A 117 -10.11 2.87 -1.05
C LYS A 117 -9.11 3.20 0.08
N GLY A 118 -7.82 2.92 -0.14
CA GLY A 118 -6.76 3.15 0.84
C GLY A 118 -6.67 2.15 1.99
N VAL A 119 -7.57 1.17 2.06
CA VAL A 119 -7.56 0.10 3.07
C VAL A 119 -6.83 -1.12 2.53
N VAL A 120 -5.88 -1.65 3.31
CA VAL A 120 -5.18 -2.90 2.97
C VAL A 120 -6.16 -4.06 3.06
N LEU A 121 -6.31 -4.77 1.94
CA LEU A 121 -7.07 -6.01 1.86
C LEU A 121 -6.17 -7.23 2.09
N GLU A 122 -4.97 -7.22 1.49
CA GLU A 122 -4.03 -8.32 1.60
C GLU A 122 -2.60 -7.85 1.36
N GLU A 123 -1.66 -8.41 2.10
CA GLU A 123 -0.23 -8.29 1.84
C GLU A 123 0.32 -9.68 1.53
N MET A 124 1.11 -9.78 0.48
CA MET A 124 1.77 -11.03 0.09
C MET A 124 3.26 -10.78 -0.09
N LYS A 125 4.06 -11.73 0.40
CA LYS A 125 5.50 -11.76 0.21
C LYS A 125 5.98 -13.19 0.00
N GLY A 126 7.09 -13.35 -0.70
CA GLY A 126 7.71 -14.67 -0.85
C GLY A 126 8.99 -14.66 -1.66
N VAL A 127 9.71 -15.77 -1.60
CA VAL A 127 10.91 -16.00 -2.40
C VAL A 127 10.50 -16.57 -3.76
N VAL A 128 11.21 -16.16 -4.80
CA VAL A 128 11.05 -16.66 -6.16
C VAL A 128 12.09 -17.73 -6.42
N ASP A 129 11.69 -18.99 -6.31
CA ASP A 129 12.60 -20.13 -6.46
C ASP A 129 12.79 -20.59 -7.91
N SER A 130 11.92 -20.15 -8.83
CA SER A 130 12.00 -20.54 -10.24
C SER A 130 13.30 -20.02 -10.88
N PRO A 131 14.15 -20.89 -11.46
CA PRO A 131 15.41 -20.51 -12.09
C PRO A 131 15.24 -19.42 -13.16
N ASP A 132 14.17 -19.50 -13.95
CA ASP A 132 13.87 -18.56 -15.05
C ASP A 132 13.64 -17.14 -14.53
N TYR A 133 13.01 -17.02 -13.35
CA TYR A 133 12.74 -15.71 -12.74
C TYR A 133 13.95 -15.18 -11.97
N ARG A 134 14.77 -16.05 -11.36
CA ARG A 134 15.98 -15.64 -10.62
C ARG A 134 17.03 -14.96 -11.50
N GLN A 135 17.13 -15.35 -12.77
CA GLN A 135 18.03 -14.72 -13.75
C GLN A 135 17.64 -13.28 -14.09
N HIS A 136 16.47 -12.82 -13.66
CA HIS A 136 15.97 -11.47 -13.89
C HIS A 136 15.99 -10.59 -12.64
N HIS A 137 16.68 -11.04 -11.57
CA HIS A 137 16.90 -10.26 -10.34
C HIS A 137 15.58 -9.62 -9.84
N GLN A 138 15.57 -8.32 -9.53
CA GLN A 138 14.37 -7.63 -9.05
C GLN A 138 13.18 -7.68 -10.04
N VAL A 139 13.44 -7.64 -11.36
CA VAL A 139 12.37 -7.70 -12.38
C VAL A 139 11.63 -9.03 -12.33
N GLY A 140 12.34 -10.12 -12.01
CA GLY A 140 11.72 -11.43 -11.79
C GLY A 140 10.74 -11.42 -10.62
N GLY A 141 11.10 -10.75 -9.51
CA GLY A 141 10.24 -10.59 -8.33
C GLY A 141 8.97 -9.80 -8.65
N GLU A 142 9.13 -8.66 -9.32
CA GLU A 142 8.03 -7.77 -9.68
C GLU A 142 7.02 -8.43 -10.64
N LEU A 143 7.52 -9.21 -11.62
CA LEU A 143 6.66 -10.02 -12.50
C LEU A 143 5.86 -11.07 -11.72
N VAL A 144 6.46 -11.73 -10.72
CA VAL A 144 5.75 -12.69 -9.85
C VAL A 144 4.69 -11.97 -9.02
N ALA A 145 5.01 -10.83 -8.42
CA ALA A 145 4.04 -10.03 -7.67
C ALA A 145 2.84 -9.60 -8.54
N ALA A 146 3.08 -9.16 -9.77
CA ALA A 146 2.02 -8.84 -10.74
C ALA A 146 1.13 -10.05 -11.05
N VAL A 147 1.72 -11.22 -11.32
CA VAL A 147 0.97 -12.46 -11.55
C VAL A 147 0.13 -12.84 -10.32
N LYS A 148 0.70 -12.76 -9.12
CA LYS A 148 0.00 -13.03 -7.85
C LYS A 148 -1.19 -12.09 -7.65
N PHE A 149 -1.04 -10.81 -7.98
CA PHE A 149 -2.13 -9.86 -7.94
C PHE A 149 -3.27 -10.24 -8.89
N PHE A 150 -2.97 -10.56 -10.14
CA PHE A 150 -4.00 -10.96 -11.10
C PHE A 150 -4.71 -12.24 -10.68
N GLN A 151 -3.98 -13.23 -10.14
CA GLN A 151 -4.58 -14.44 -9.57
C GLN A 151 -5.53 -14.11 -8.41
N TRP A 152 -5.13 -13.17 -7.54
CA TRP A 152 -5.97 -12.70 -6.46
C TRP A 152 -7.25 -12.03 -6.98
N CYS A 153 -7.17 -11.19 -8.02
CA CYS A 153 -8.34 -10.57 -8.64
C CYS A 153 -9.31 -11.63 -9.18
N LEU A 154 -8.81 -12.62 -9.94
CA LEU A 154 -9.62 -13.71 -10.48
C LEU A 154 -10.32 -14.50 -9.36
N LYS A 155 -9.57 -14.87 -8.30
CA LYS A 155 -10.10 -15.61 -7.14
C LYS A 155 -11.22 -14.83 -6.44
N ASN A 156 -11.07 -13.51 -6.34
CA ASN A 156 -12.02 -12.63 -5.66
C ASN A 156 -13.10 -12.05 -6.59
N LYS A 157 -13.19 -12.52 -7.84
CA LYS A 157 -14.17 -12.06 -8.85
C LYS A 157 -14.10 -10.55 -9.10
N ILE A 158 -12.91 -9.98 -9.05
CA ILE A 158 -12.64 -8.58 -9.38
C ILE A 158 -12.36 -8.48 -10.87
N SER A 159 -13.15 -7.68 -11.59
CA SER A 159 -13.01 -7.50 -13.04
C SER A 159 -12.18 -6.28 -13.44
N ARG A 160 -12.06 -5.28 -12.57
CA ARG A 160 -11.27 -4.07 -12.81
C ARG A 160 -10.24 -3.88 -11.71
N CYS A 161 -9.00 -3.65 -12.11
CA CYS A 161 -7.91 -3.47 -11.17
C CYS A 161 -6.86 -2.51 -11.69
N THR A 162 -6.11 -1.91 -10.76
CA THR A 162 -4.97 -1.04 -11.07
C THR A 162 -3.71 -1.65 -10.48
N ILE A 163 -2.66 -1.74 -11.27
CA ILE A 163 -1.34 -2.17 -10.80
C ILE A 163 -0.36 -0.99 -10.84
N HIS A 164 0.30 -0.77 -9.71
CA HIS A 164 1.34 0.23 -9.48
C HIS A 164 2.70 -0.45 -9.46
N TYR A 165 3.59 -0.05 -10.35
CA TYR A 165 4.89 -0.68 -10.57
C TYR A 165 5.95 0.36 -10.98
N ASP A 166 7.23 0.04 -10.80
CA ASP A 166 8.32 0.98 -11.12
C ASP A 166 9.02 0.66 -12.44
N TYR A 167 8.98 -0.61 -12.88
CA TYR A 167 9.61 -1.06 -14.10
C TYR A 167 8.65 -1.10 -15.29
N GLU A 168 8.96 -0.33 -16.33
CA GLU A 168 8.09 -0.19 -17.51
C GLU A 168 7.80 -1.50 -18.25
N GLY A 169 8.69 -2.50 -18.16
CA GLY A 169 8.51 -3.79 -18.79
C GLY A 169 7.27 -4.54 -18.30
N ILE A 170 6.83 -4.31 -17.05
CA ILE A 170 5.64 -4.94 -16.46
C ILE A 170 4.39 -4.70 -17.31
N GLN A 171 4.14 -3.45 -17.70
CA GLN A 171 3.05 -3.12 -18.62
C GLN A 171 3.38 -3.49 -20.06
N LYS A 172 4.58 -3.18 -20.54
CA LYS A 172 4.90 -3.31 -21.98
C LYS A 172 4.89 -4.76 -22.46
N TRP A 173 5.28 -5.71 -21.63
CA TRP A 173 5.14 -7.14 -21.94
C TRP A 173 3.70 -7.61 -21.76
N GLY A 174 3.01 -7.16 -20.70
CA GLY A 174 1.61 -7.52 -20.45
C GLY A 174 0.65 -7.07 -21.55
N THR A 175 0.90 -5.90 -22.14
CA THR A 175 0.12 -5.33 -23.25
C THR A 175 0.60 -5.76 -24.64
N GLY A 176 1.75 -6.44 -24.74
CA GLY A 176 2.37 -6.81 -26.02
C GLY A 176 3.05 -5.64 -26.75
N ALA A 177 3.17 -4.46 -26.14
CA ALA A 177 3.84 -3.31 -26.73
C ALA A 177 5.35 -3.52 -26.95
N TRP A 178 5.98 -4.36 -26.12
CA TRP A 178 7.37 -4.79 -26.31
C TRP A 178 7.45 -6.24 -26.75
N LYS A 179 8.36 -6.51 -27.69
CA LYS A 179 8.70 -7.88 -28.09
C LYS A 179 9.37 -8.60 -26.93
N ALA A 180 8.72 -9.65 -26.41
CA ALA A 180 9.29 -10.53 -25.41
C ALA A 180 10.28 -11.50 -26.08
N ASN A 181 11.58 -11.32 -25.81
CA ASN A 181 12.64 -12.17 -26.38
C ASN A 181 13.07 -13.31 -25.44
N LYS A 182 12.62 -13.29 -24.18
CA LYS A 182 12.96 -14.30 -23.18
C LYS A 182 11.72 -15.12 -22.88
N GLU A 183 11.90 -16.42 -22.63
CA GLU A 183 10.77 -17.33 -22.34
C GLU A 183 9.91 -16.82 -21.18
N LEU A 184 10.55 -16.25 -20.15
CA LEU A 184 9.86 -15.65 -19.02
C LEU A 184 8.87 -14.55 -19.42
N THR A 185 9.35 -13.59 -20.21
CA THR A 185 8.56 -12.41 -20.56
C THR A 185 7.49 -12.75 -21.60
N GLN A 186 7.71 -13.81 -22.40
CA GLN A 186 6.71 -14.38 -23.30
C GLN A 186 5.58 -15.03 -22.50
N LYS A 187 5.92 -15.93 -21.55
CA LYS A 187 4.94 -16.58 -20.66
C LYS A 187 4.11 -15.56 -19.88
N TYR A 188 4.75 -14.52 -19.33
CA TYR A 188 4.06 -13.44 -18.64
C TYR A 188 3.11 -12.67 -19.57
N GLY A 189 3.58 -12.22 -20.74
CA GLY A 189 2.74 -11.51 -21.71
C GLY A 189 1.55 -12.34 -22.17
N GLU A 190 1.76 -13.60 -22.53
CA GLU A 190 0.70 -14.53 -22.92
C GLU A 190 -0.32 -14.77 -21.80
N TYR A 191 0.15 -14.90 -20.56
CA TYR A 191 -0.72 -15.06 -19.40
C TYR A 191 -1.61 -13.82 -19.23
N VAL A 192 -1.00 -12.63 -19.18
CA VAL A 192 -1.72 -11.37 -18.93
C VAL A 192 -2.75 -11.08 -20.02
N GLN A 193 -2.41 -11.30 -21.29
CA GLN A 193 -3.32 -11.03 -22.42
C GLN A 193 -4.54 -11.97 -22.44
N LYS A 194 -4.48 -13.13 -21.79
CA LYS A 194 -5.60 -14.09 -21.68
C LYS A 194 -6.51 -13.80 -20.49
N LEU A 195 -6.15 -12.85 -19.62
CA LEU A 195 -6.93 -12.54 -18.43
C LEU A 195 -8.21 -11.76 -18.82
N PRO A 196 -9.38 -12.14 -18.27
CA PRO A 196 -10.60 -11.35 -18.42
C PRO A 196 -10.63 -10.17 -17.43
N LEU A 197 -9.52 -9.43 -17.33
CA LEU A 197 -9.36 -8.30 -16.43
C LEU A 197 -9.20 -7.00 -17.23
N ASP A 198 -9.90 -5.96 -16.80
CA ASP A 198 -9.65 -4.58 -17.21
C ASP A 198 -8.56 -4.00 -16.31
N ILE A 199 -7.33 -3.99 -16.82
CA ILE A 199 -6.12 -3.65 -16.07
C ILE A 199 -5.71 -2.22 -16.40
N THR A 200 -5.77 -1.35 -15.39
CA THR A 200 -5.14 -0.04 -15.42
C THR A 200 -3.69 -0.16 -14.96
N TRP A 201 -2.79 0.43 -15.74
CA TRP A 201 -1.35 0.38 -15.47
C TRP A 201 -0.89 1.76 -15.01
N ASP A 202 -0.42 1.86 -13.77
CA ASP A 202 0.10 3.11 -13.20
C ASP A 202 1.59 2.96 -12.88
N LYS A 203 2.42 3.70 -13.61
CA LYS A 203 3.88 3.67 -13.40
C LYS A 203 4.24 4.68 -12.33
N VAL A 204 4.62 4.18 -11.15
CA VAL A 204 5.11 5.03 -10.07
C VAL A 204 6.59 5.33 -10.25
N LYS A 205 7.02 6.52 -9.84
CA LYS A 205 8.46 6.84 -9.81
C LYS A 205 9.09 6.03 -8.67
N SER A 206 10.14 5.27 -8.98
CA SER A 206 10.96 4.59 -7.97
C SER A 206 11.47 5.61 -6.95
N HIS A 207 11.43 5.27 -5.66
CA HIS A 207 11.78 6.15 -4.53
C HIS A 207 11.02 7.48 -4.44
N SER A 208 9.76 7.52 -4.89
CA SER A 208 8.91 8.72 -4.85
C SER A 208 8.37 9.10 -3.46
N GLY A 209 8.64 8.31 -2.42
CA GLY A 209 8.01 8.50 -1.10
C GLY A 209 6.57 7.99 -1.03
N ASN A 210 6.15 7.14 -1.98
CA ASN A 210 4.84 6.48 -1.91
C ASN A 210 4.90 5.35 -0.88
N LEU A 211 4.14 5.51 0.21
CA LEU A 211 4.14 4.57 1.34
C LEU A 211 3.87 3.12 0.91
N TRP A 212 2.92 2.90 -0.02
CA TRP A 212 2.53 1.56 -0.43
C TRP A 212 3.59 0.89 -1.31
N ASN A 213 4.26 1.68 -2.15
CA ASN A 213 5.41 1.20 -2.90
C ASN A 213 6.58 0.83 -1.95
N GLU A 214 6.87 1.67 -0.97
CA GLU A 214 7.89 1.38 0.06
C GLU A 214 7.52 0.16 0.90
N ARG A 215 6.22 -0.07 1.16
CA ARG A 215 5.75 -1.27 1.83
C ARG A 215 5.96 -2.51 0.96
N ALA A 216 5.68 -2.45 -0.34
CA ALA A 216 5.94 -3.55 -1.27
C ALA A 216 7.45 -3.88 -1.37
N ASP A 217 8.32 -2.87 -1.50
CA ASP A 217 9.79 -3.03 -1.46
C ASP A 217 10.24 -3.74 -0.17
N ARG A 218 9.72 -3.27 0.98
CA ARG A 218 10.04 -3.85 2.29
C ARG A 218 9.60 -5.30 2.38
N LEU A 219 8.38 -5.63 1.95
CA LEU A 219 7.87 -7.00 1.92
C LEU A 219 8.76 -7.92 1.06
N ALA A 220 9.23 -7.43 -0.11
CA ALA A 220 10.14 -8.18 -0.96
C ALA A 220 11.49 -8.46 -0.27
N LYS A 221 12.03 -7.50 0.48
CA LYS A 221 13.26 -7.65 1.26
C LYS A 221 13.09 -8.57 2.47
N GLU A 222 12.00 -8.43 3.21
CA GLU A 222 11.65 -9.29 4.35
C GLU A 222 11.58 -10.76 3.90
N ALA A 223 10.94 -11.04 2.76
CA ALA A 223 10.84 -12.39 2.21
C ALA A 223 12.20 -13.06 1.98
N ILE A 224 13.21 -12.30 1.53
CA ILE A 224 14.56 -12.83 1.29
C ILE A 224 15.28 -13.13 2.61
N LYS A 225 15.07 -12.27 3.62
CA LYS A 225 15.66 -12.38 4.95
C LYS A 225 15.02 -13.47 5.82
N GLY A 226 13.80 -13.90 5.49
CA GLY A 226 13.03 -14.85 6.29
C GLY A 226 12.37 -14.19 7.52
N GLU A 227 12.18 -12.87 7.46
CA GLU A 227 11.39 -12.06 8.41
C GLU A 227 9.91 -12.06 7.95
#